data_AF-A0A7K0M2A1-F1
#
_entry.id   AF-A0A7K0M2A1-F1
#
_cell.length_a   1.000
_cell.length_b   1.000
_cell.length_c   1.000
_cell.angle_alpha   90.00
_cell.angle_beta   90.00
_cell.angle_gamma   90.00
#
_symmetry.space_group_name_H-M   'P 1'
#
loop_
_entity.id
_entity.type
_entity.pdbx_description
1 polymer ?
#
loop_
_entity_poly.entity_id
_entity_poly.type
_entity_poly.pdbx_seq_one_letter_code
_entity_poly.pdbx_strand_id
1 'polypeptide(L)' 'VVFNNQGRNPHNVIPVQKGAFEQIATDDLQPDEQAQVIFDEPGMYPYYCSLHGTPKAGMNGRVQVAES' A
#
# COMPACT_ATOMS: atom_id res chain seq x y z
N VAL A 1 -3.22 -8.39 -4.16
CA VAL A 1 -1.78 -8.09 -3.92
C VAL A 1 -1.50 -8.26 -2.43
N VAL A 2 -0.39 -8.91 -2.07
CA VAL A 2 0.03 -9.05 -0.67
C VAL A 2 1.23 -8.13 -0.43
N PHE A 3 1.11 -7.28 0.59
CA PHE A 3 2.20 -6.47 1.12
C PHE A 3 2.81 -7.19 2.30
N ASN A 4 4.13 -7.38 2.27
CA ASN A 4 4.87 -8.09 3.30
C ASN A 4 5.91 -7.14 3.94
N ASN A 5 5.83 -6.94 5.25
CA ASN A 5 6.80 -6.14 5.97
C ASN A 5 7.99 -6.98 6.42
N GLN A 6 9.01 -7.04 5.58
CA GLN A 6 10.30 -7.68 5.89
C GLN A 6 11.30 -6.72 6.56
N GLY A 7 10.82 -5.53 6.98
CA GLY A 7 11.60 -4.50 7.66
C GLY A 7 11.48 -4.58 9.18
N ARG A 8 12.19 -3.69 9.88
CA ARG A 8 12.18 -3.60 11.35
C ARG A 8 11.22 -2.55 11.90
N ASN A 9 10.61 -1.76 11.04
CA ASN A 9 9.70 -0.67 11.42
C ASN A 9 8.28 -1.00 10.93
N PRO A 10 7.24 -0.51 11.61
CA PRO A 10 5.88 -0.68 11.14
C PRO A 10 5.62 0.17 9.89
N HIS A 11 4.73 -0.29 9.03
CA HIS A 11 4.37 0.40 7.79
C HIS A 11 2.85 0.47 7.63
N ASN A 12 2.40 1.29 6.71
CA ASN A 12 1.00 1.33 6.28
C ASN A 12 0.96 1.53 4.77
N VAL A 13 -0.19 1.26 4.15
CA VAL A 13 -0.38 1.41 2.71
C VAL A 13 -1.64 2.23 2.49
N ILE A 14 -1.47 3.51 2.17
CA ILE A 14 -2.55 4.46 1.98
C ILE A 14 -2.69 4.76 0.48
N PRO A 15 -3.89 4.64 -0.11
CA PRO A 15 -4.10 5.04 -1.49
C PRO A 15 -3.93 6.56 -1.63
N VAL A 16 -3.23 7.01 -2.67
CA VAL A 16 -3.09 8.46 -2.94
C VAL A 16 -4.47 9.07 -3.25
N GLN A 17 -5.31 8.35 -3.99
CA GLN A 17 -6.71 8.72 -4.18
C GLN A 17 -7.56 8.03 -3.11
N LYS A 18 -8.15 8.81 -2.20
CA LYS A 18 -9.01 8.27 -1.14
C LYS A 18 -10.11 7.37 -1.72
N GLY A 19 -10.21 6.16 -1.19
CA GLY A 19 -11.22 5.18 -1.61
C GLY A 19 -10.86 4.35 -2.85
N ALA A 20 -9.67 4.53 -3.44
CA ALA A 20 -9.23 3.70 -4.56
C ALA A 20 -9.02 2.22 -4.17
N PHE A 21 -8.71 1.97 -2.90
CA PHE A 21 -8.73 0.66 -2.25
C PHE A 21 -8.77 0.83 -0.73
N GLU A 22 -9.03 -0.25 0.02
CA GLU A 22 -8.99 -0.24 1.48
C GLU A 22 -7.56 -0.08 2.00
N GLN A 23 -7.30 0.98 2.76
CA GLN A 23 -5.97 1.22 3.32
C GLN A 23 -5.56 0.11 4.30
N ILE A 24 -4.27 -0.25 4.29
CA ILE A 24 -3.70 -1.09 5.34
C ILE A 24 -3.25 -0.14 6.46
N ALA A 25 -3.77 -0.31 7.67
CA ALA A 25 -3.37 0.51 8.81
C ALA A 25 -1.99 0.07 9.34
N THR A 26 -1.37 0.94 10.15
CA THR A 26 -0.06 0.62 10.74
C THR A 26 -0.10 -0.63 11.60
N ASP A 27 -1.20 -0.84 12.33
CA ASP A 27 -1.36 -1.98 13.24
C ASP A 27 -1.53 -3.32 12.49
N ASP A 28 -1.81 -3.28 11.18
CA ASP A 28 -1.99 -4.46 10.33
C ASP A 28 -0.73 -4.83 9.52
N LEU A 29 0.36 -4.07 9.69
CA LEU A 29 1.60 -4.26 8.94
C LEU A 29 2.84 -3.94 9.80
N GLN A 30 2.89 -4.57 10.98
CA GLN A 30 4.07 -4.58 11.85
C GLN A 30 5.22 -5.41 11.24
N PRO A 31 6.45 -5.36 11.79
CA PRO A 31 7.53 -6.24 11.35
C PRO A 31 7.11 -7.72 11.30
N ASP A 32 7.52 -8.41 10.23
CA ASP A 32 7.21 -9.81 9.91
C ASP A 32 5.73 -10.12 9.60
N GLU A 33 4.86 -9.11 9.57
CA GLU A 33 3.45 -9.27 9.19
C GLU A 33 3.20 -9.02 7.70
N GLN A 34 2.03 -9.47 7.26
CA GLN A 34 1.53 -9.27 5.91
C GLN A 34 0.05 -8.87 5.91
N ALA A 35 -0.31 -8.02 4.95
CA ALA A 35 -1.69 -7.63 4.70
C ALA A 35 -1.98 -7.61 3.19
N GLN A 36 -3.25 -7.77 2.83
CA GLN A 36 -3.67 -7.86 1.43
C GLN A 36 -4.56 -6.71 1.00
N VAL A 37 -4.44 -6.33 -0.26
CA VAL A 37 -5.38 -5.47 -0.98
C VAL A 37 -5.91 -6.23 -2.19
N ILE A 38 -7.23 -6.22 -2.36
CA ILE A 38 -7.90 -6.76 -3.55
C ILE A 38 -8.19 -5.58 -4.50
N PHE A 39 -7.92 -5.78 -5.78
CA PHE A 39 -8.21 -4.82 -6.85
C PHE A 39 -9.11 -5.53 -7.86
N ASP A 40 -10.35 -5.07 -7.99
CA ASP A 40 -11.36 -5.72 -8.83
C ASP A 40 -11.46 -5.12 -10.24
N GLU A 41 -10.79 -3.99 -10.47
CA GLU A 41 -10.82 -3.26 -11.74
C GLU A 41 -9.41 -3.05 -12.30
N PRO A 42 -9.23 -3.07 -13.63
CA PRO A 42 -8.01 -2.60 -14.27
C PRO A 42 -7.75 -1.13 -13.92
N GLY A 43 -6.47 -0.77 -13.72
CA GLY A 43 -6.14 0.60 -13.39
C GLY A 43 -4.77 0.81 -12.74
N MET A 44 -4.52 2.07 -12.39
CA MET A 44 -3.31 2.51 -11.69
C MET A 44 -3.66 2.93 -10.27
N TYR A 45 -3.07 2.26 -9.30
CA TYR A 45 -3.32 2.46 -7.88
C TYR A 45 -2.05 2.95 -7.19
N PRO A 46 -1.74 4.26 -7.24
CA PRO A 46 -0.63 4.83 -6.49
C PRO A 46 -0.91 4.80 -4.98
N TYR A 47 0.11 4.48 -4.20
CA TYR A 47 0.05 4.37 -2.75
C TYR A 47 1.30 4.93 -2.09
N TYR A 48 1.21 5.21 -0.80
CA TYR A 48 2.34 5.65 0.01
C TYR A 48 2.22 5.17 1.46
N CYS A 49 3.34 5.17 2.17
CA CYS A 49 3.37 5.01 3.62
C CYS A 49 3.45 6.40 4.28
N SER A 50 2.52 6.73 5.17
CA SER A 50 2.50 8.05 5.84
C SER A 50 3.56 8.22 6.92
N LEU A 51 4.15 7.12 7.41
CA LEU A 51 5.21 7.16 8.42
C LEU A 51 6.57 7.54 7.81
N HIS A 52 6.79 7.20 6.54
CA HIS A 52 8.11 7.26 5.90
C HIS A 52 8.06 7.95 4.52
N GLY A 53 7.03 8.75 4.28
CA GLY A 53 6.87 9.41 3.00
C GLY A 53 5.60 10.22 2.84
N THR A 54 5.48 10.72 1.62
CA THR A 54 4.32 11.41 1.06
C THR A 54 4.01 10.77 -0.29
N PRO A 55 2.88 11.12 -0.95
CA PRO A 55 2.64 10.70 -2.33
C PRO A 55 3.77 11.03 -3.32
N LYS A 56 4.64 12.01 -3.01
CA LYS A 56 5.67 12.53 -3.94
C LYS A 56 7.11 12.19 -3.54
N ALA A 57 7.37 11.67 -2.34
CA ALA A 57 8.72 11.42 -1.85
C ALA A 57 8.74 10.39 -0.72
N GLY A 58 9.82 9.62 -0.60
CA GLY A 58 9.99 8.57 0.41
C GLY A 58 9.39 7.24 -0.05
N MET A 59 8.73 6.52 0.86
CA MET A 59 8.07 5.25 0.53
C MET A 59 6.75 5.48 -0.22
N ASN A 60 6.83 5.59 -1.54
CA ASN A 60 5.69 5.59 -2.45
C ASN A 60 5.85 4.54 -3.56
N GLY A 61 4.73 4.12 -4.14
CA GLY A 61 4.70 3.10 -5.18
C GLY A 61 3.39 3.13 -5.94
N ARG A 62 3.23 2.20 -6.89
CA ARG A 62 1.98 1.99 -7.62
C ARG A 62 1.78 0.53 -7.97
N VAL A 63 0.54 0.06 -7.84
CA VAL A 63 0.10 -1.20 -8.44
C VAL A 63 -0.55 -0.87 -9.79
N GLN A 64 -0.16 -1.59 -10.84
CA GLN A 64 -0.84 -1.56 -12.14
C GLN A 64 -1.58 -2.88 -12.31
N VAL A 65 -2.90 -2.81 -12.48
CA VAL A 65 -3.74 -3.95 -12.85
C VAL A 65 -4.04 -3.80 -14.33
N ALA A 66 -3.54 -4.73 -15.14
CA ALA A 66 -3.82 -4.77 -16.57
C ALA A 66 -5.14 -5.52 -16.83
N GLU A 67 -5.75 -5.25 -17.98
CA GLU A 67 -6.81 -6.13 -18.49
C GLU A 67 -6.25 -7.53 -18.76
N SER A 68 -7.13 -8.53 -18.68
CA SER A 68 -6.78 -9.94 -18.92
C SER A 68 -6.66 -10.27 -20.40
#